data_AF-A0A4Z1BZ52-F1
#
_entry.id   AF-A0A4Z1BZ52-F1
#
_cell.length_a   1.000
_cell.length_b   1.000
_cell.length_c   1.000
_cell.angle_alpha   90.00
_cell.angle_beta   90.00
_cell.angle_gamma   90.00
#
_symmetry.space_group_name_H-M   'P 1'
#
loop_
_entity.id
_entity.type
_entity.pdbx_description
1 polymer ?
#
loop_
_entity_poly.entity_id
_entity_poly.type
_entity_poly.pdbx_seq_one_letter_code
_entity_poly.pdbx_strand_id
1 'polypeptide(L)'
;MSTQFQRLTANAAAVPQLDCNPHRRIPALTVCDLCGGISDMTLWRWLNDTTLGFPRPIYIGRRRYWREADVLTWLESRQEVSHATA
;
A
#
# COMPACT_ATOMS: atom_id res chain seq x y z
N MET A 1 48.15 -22.95 10.87
CA MET A 1 46.89 -22.94 11.64
C MET A 1 45.88 -22.12 10.86
N SER A 2 44.87 -22.80 10.32
CA SER A 2 43.74 -22.24 9.59
C SER A 2 43.01 -21.18 10.41
N THR A 3 42.54 -20.12 9.77
CA THR A 3 41.11 -19.96 9.42
C THR A 3 40.89 -18.52 8.95
N GLN A 4 40.71 -18.41 7.64
CA GLN A 4 40.07 -17.31 6.94
C GLN A 4 38.66 -17.08 7.48
N PHE A 5 38.27 -15.83 7.74
CA PHE A 5 36.85 -15.45 7.72
C PHE A 5 36.74 -13.97 7.31
N GLN A 6 36.61 -13.75 6.01
CA GLN A 6 36.02 -12.56 5.43
C GLN A 6 34.65 -12.35 6.07
N ARG A 7 34.46 -11.24 6.80
CA ARG A 7 33.11 -10.71 7.02
C ARG A 7 32.68 -10.02 5.73
N LEU A 8 32.02 -10.78 4.88
CA LEU A 8 30.97 -10.25 4.02
C LEU A 8 29.84 -9.79 4.96
N THR A 9 29.92 -8.57 5.49
CA THR A 9 28.71 -7.92 5.98
C THR A 9 27.88 -7.58 4.77
N ALA A 10 26.83 -8.39 4.63
CA ALA A 10 25.69 -8.26 3.75
C ALA A 10 25.56 -6.85 3.14
N ASN A 11 25.59 -6.82 1.81
CA ASN A 11 24.84 -5.85 1.03
C ASN A 11 23.38 -5.98 1.52
N ALA A 12 23.04 -5.23 2.57
CA ALA A 12 21.68 -5.08 3.04
C ALA A 12 20.92 -4.56 1.83
N ALA A 13 20.18 -5.48 1.20
CA ALA A 13 19.37 -5.21 0.04
C ALA A 13 18.71 -3.86 0.29
N ALA A 14 19.07 -2.88 -0.54
CA ALA A 14 18.36 -1.64 -0.64
C ALA A 14 16.94 -2.04 -1.05
N VAL A 15 16.10 -2.32 -0.04
CA VAL A 15 14.67 -2.12 -0.14
C VAL A 15 14.59 -0.73 -0.75
N PRO A 16 14.09 -0.56 -1.99
CA PRO A 16 13.78 0.77 -2.45
C PRO A 16 12.86 1.30 -1.36
N GLN A 17 13.36 2.29 -0.62
CA GLN A 17 12.57 2.95 0.39
C GLN A 17 11.40 3.50 -0.41
N LEU A 18 10.28 2.77 -0.42
CA LEU A 18 9.08 3.18 -1.12
C LEU A 18 8.80 4.51 -0.47
N ASP A 19 9.03 5.58 -1.21
CA ASP A 19 8.91 6.95 -0.77
C ASP A 19 7.42 7.30 -0.64
N CYS A 20 6.68 6.46 0.12
CA CYS A 20 5.35 6.71 0.62
C CYS A 20 5.45 7.84 1.64
N ASN A 21 5.69 9.04 1.10
CA ASN A 21 5.65 10.26 1.85
C ASN A 21 4.27 10.28 2.52
N PRO A 22 4.18 10.18 3.86
CA PRO A 22 2.92 9.90 4.55
C PRO A 22 1.88 11.02 4.39
N HIS A 23 2.30 12.14 3.81
CA HIS A 23 1.49 13.29 3.47
C HIS A 23 1.07 13.35 1.99
N ARG A 24 1.58 12.45 1.15
CA ARG A 24 1.23 12.38 -0.27
C ARG A 24 -0.25 12.03 -0.40
N ARG A 25 -0.96 12.89 -1.14
CA ARG A 25 -2.38 12.71 -1.44
C ARG A 25 -2.52 12.21 -2.86
N ILE A 26 -3.15 11.05 -3.02
CA ILE A 26 -3.40 10.42 -4.31
C ILE A 26 -4.88 10.58 -4.71
N PRO A 27 -5.17 10.90 -5.99
CA PRO A 27 -6.55 10.98 -6.48
C PRO A 27 -7.15 9.59 -6.69
N ALA A 28 -8.47 9.53 -6.87
CA ALA A 28 -9.22 8.28 -7.07
C ALA A 28 -8.64 7.38 -8.16
N LEU A 29 -8.22 7.96 -9.29
CA LEU A 29 -7.65 7.20 -10.40
C LEU A 29 -6.38 6.45 -9.96
N THR A 30 -5.48 7.12 -9.25
CA THR A 30 -4.25 6.50 -8.74
C THR A 30 -4.55 5.43 -7.69
N VAL A 31 -5.56 5.63 -6.85
CA VAL A 31 -6.02 4.59 -5.91
C VAL A 31 -6.50 3.35 -6.67
N CYS A 32 -7.29 3.54 -7.72
CA CYS A 32 -7.75 2.45 -8.58
C CYS A 32 -6.58 1.67 -9.21
N ASP A 33 -5.58 2.37 -9.74
CA ASP A 33 -4.39 1.77 -10.33
C ASP A 33 -3.59 0.98 -9.28
N LEU A 34 -3.38 1.54 -8.08
CA LEU A 34 -2.67 0.88 -6.98
C LEU A 34 -3.38 -0.38 -6.49
N CYS A 35 -4.71 -0.40 -6.52
CA CYS A 35 -5.50 -1.58 -6.17
C CYS A 35 -5.60 -2.64 -7.29
N GLY A 36 -4.74 -2.56 -8.32
CA GLY A 36 -4.70 -3.52 -9.44
C GLY A 36 -5.52 -3.09 -10.66
N GLY A 37 -5.76 -1.79 -10.84
CA GLY A 37 -6.49 -1.26 -12.00
C GLY A 37 -8.01 -1.40 -11.91
N ILE A 38 -8.58 -1.25 -10.71
CA ILE A 38 -10.04 -1.38 -10.50
C ILE A 38 -10.82 -0.19 -11.06
N SER A 39 -12.13 -0.36 -11.27
CA SER A 39 -12.99 0.75 -11.72
C SER A 39 -13.37 1.69 -10.57
N ASP A 40 -13.71 2.95 -10.90
CA ASP A 40 -14.24 3.94 -9.94
C ASP A 40 -15.50 3.42 -9.20
N MET A 41 -16.33 2.64 -9.91
CA MET A 41 -17.52 2.00 -9.36
C MET A 41 -17.17 0.94 -8.30
N THR A 42 -16.09 0.18 -8.52
CA THR A 42 -15.57 -0.77 -7.51
C THR A 42 -15.09 -0.03 -6.27
N LEU A 43 -14.33 1.05 -6.46
CA LEU A 43 -13.87 1.90 -5.38
C LEU A 43 -15.06 2.51 -4.59
N TRP A 44 -16.13 2.91 -5.28
CA TRP A 44 -17.36 3.38 -4.62
C TRP A 44 -18.05 2.28 -3.80
N ARG A 45 -18.14 1.05 -4.31
CA ARG A 45 -18.68 -0.09 -3.55
C ARG A 45 -17.89 -0.34 -2.28
N TRP A 46 -16.56 -0.28 -2.36
CA TRP A 46 -15.70 -0.47 -1.18
C TRP A 46 -15.88 0.62 -0.12
N LEU A 47 -16.14 1.85 -0.53
CA LEU A 47 -16.44 2.94 0.40
C LEU A 47 -17.77 2.77 1.14
N ASN A 48 -18.74 2.11 0.50
CA ASN A 48 -20.05 1.85 1.09
C ASN A 48 -20.10 0.55 1.89
N ASP A 49 -19.18 -0.37 1.63
CA ASP A 49 -19.07 -1.62 2.37
C ASP A 49 -18.25 -1.41 3.65
N THR A 50 -18.96 -1.29 4.77
CA THR A 50 -18.34 -1.10 6.10
C THR A 50 -17.56 -2.32 6.57
N THR A 51 -17.79 -3.50 5.99
CA THR A 51 -17.06 -4.72 6.34
C THR A 51 -15.64 -4.70 5.81
N LEU A 52 -15.39 -3.94 4.73
CA LEU A 52 -14.08 -3.91 4.09
C LEU A 52 -13.08 -2.99 4.80
N GLY A 53 -13.56 -2.05 5.63
CA GLY A 53 -12.72 -1.13 6.38
C GLY A 53 -11.83 -0.23 5.49
N PHE A 54 -12.25 0.07 4.26
CA PHE A 54 -11.46 0.86 3.33
C PHE A 54 -11.27 2.30 3.82
N PRO A 55 -10.06 2.91 3.66
CA PRO A 55 -9.78 4.27 4.14
C PRO A 55 -10.71 5.32 3.53
N ARG A 56 -11.17 6.25 4.37
CA ARG A 56 -12.10 7.31 3.96
C ARG A 56 -11.39 8.40 3.14
N PRO A 57 -12.03 8.91 2.08
CA PRO A 57 -11.48 10.00 1.28
C PRO A 57 -11.46 11.31 2.05
N ILE A 58 -10.43 12.11 1.75
CA ILE A 58 -10.33 13.51 2.09
C ILE A 58 -10.84 14.31 0.89
N TYR A 59 -11.88 15.12 1.10
CA TYR A 59 -12.43 15.99 0.07
C TYR A 59 -11.65 17.31 0.03
N ILE A 60 -11.15 17.67 -1.15
CA ILE A 60 -10.58 18.99 -1.43
C ILE A 60 -11.37 19.57 -2.61
N GLY A 61 -12.29 20.49 -2.30
CA GLY A 61 -13.29 20.96 -3.25
C GLY A 61 -14.24 19.83 -3.66
N ARG A 62 -14.36 19.59 -4.97
CA ARG A 62 -15.25 18.54 -5.53
C ARG A 62 -14.52 17.20 -5.80
N ARG A 63 -13.22 17.13 -5.50
CA ARG A 63 -12.39 15.94 -5.77
C ARG A 63 -12.05 15.20 -4.48
N ARG A 64 -11.97 13.88 -4.60
CA ARG A 64 -11.64 12.94 -3.52
C ARG A 64 -10.18 12.52 -3.59
N TYR A 65 -9.51 12.57 -2.45
CA TYR A 65 -8.10 12.23 -2.28
C TYR A 65 -7.92 11.26 -1.12
N TRP A 66 -6.89 10.43 -1.18
CA TRP A 66 -6.50 9.54 -0.09
C TRP A 66 -5.05 9.78 0.28
N ARG A 67 -4.69 9.46 1.52
CA ARG A 67 -3.28 9.34 1.86
C ARG A 67 -2.78 8.04 1.25
N GLU A 68 -1.66 8.13 0.54
CA GLU A 68 -1.04 6.95 -0.07
C GLU A 68 -0.72 5.88 0.99
N ALA A 69 -0.16 6.31 2.13
CA ALA A 69 0.17 5.42 3.24
C ALA A 69 -1.05 4.61 3.74
N ASP A 70 -2.20 5.25 3.97
CA ASP A 70 -3.40 4.57 4.46
C ASP A 70 -3.90 3.49 3.49
N VAL A 71 -3.81 3.75 2.18
CA VAL A 71 -4.22 2.79 1.14
C VAL A 71 -3.24 1.61 1.08
N LEU A 72 -1.94 1.86 1.18
CA LEU A 72 -0.92 0.81 1.21
C LEU A 72 -1.06 -0.07 2.46
N THR A 73 -1.19 0.53 3.66
CA THR A 73 -1.41 -0.23 4.90
C THR A 73 -2.66 -1.12 4.82
N TRP A 74 -3.73 -0.62 4.21
CA TRP A 74 -4.94 -1.43 4.00
C TRP A 74 -4.71 -2.61 3.03
N LEU A 75 -3.92 -2.41 1.97
CA LEU A 75 -3.56 -3.48 1.03
C LEU A 75 -2.68 -4.54 1.70
N GLU A 76 -1.67 -4.12 2.46
CA GLU A 76 -0.78 -5.01 3.22
C GLU A 76 -1.57 -5.89 4.19
N SER A 77 -2.51 -5.28 4.95
CA SER A 77 -3.39 -5.99 5.88
C SER A 77 -4.22 -7.11 5.23
N ARG A 78 -4.45 -7.06 3.91
CA ARG A 78 -5.19 -8.09 3.17
C ARG A 78 -4.29 -9.12 2.50
N GLN A 79 -3.06 -8.76 2.14
CA GLN A 79 -2.10 -9.72 1.59
C GLN A 79 -1.76 -10.80 2.62
N GLU A 80 -1.65 -10.42 3.90
CA GLU A 80 -1.40 -11.36 5.02
C GLU A 80 -2.48 -12.44 5.14
N VAL A 81 -3.74 -12.10 4.89
CA VAL A 81 -4.87 -13.05 4.97
C VAL A 81 -4.83 -14.06 3.82
N SER A 82 -4.31 -13.68 2.65
CA SER A 82 -4.26 -14.56 1.47
C SER A 82 -3.12 -15.58 1.50
N HIS A 83 -2.04 -15.30 2.22
CA HIS A 83 -0.84 -16.15 2.25
C HIS A 83 -0.80 -17.14 3.44
N ALA A 84 -1.79 -17.07 4.35
CA ALA A 84 -1.92 -17.96 5.52
C ALA A 84 -2.87 -19.15 5.30
N THR A 85 -3.27 -19.44 4.05
CA THR A 85 -4.04 -20.65 3.71
C THR A 85 -3.32 -21.40 2.59
N ALA A 86 -2.28 -22.17 2.94
CA ALA A 86 -1.69 -23.22 2.13
C ALA A 86 -1.09 -24.30 3.05
#